data_AF-A0A9D8JN93-F1
#
_entry.id   AF-A0A9D8JN93-F1
#
_cell.length_a   1.000
_cell.length_b   1.000
_cell.length_c   1.000
_cell.angle_alpha   90.00
_cell.angle_beta   90.00
_cell.angle_gamma   90.00
#
_symmetry.space_group_name_H-M   'P 1'
#
loop_
_entity.id
_entity.type
_entity.pdbx_description
1 polymer ?
#
loop_
_entity_poly.entity_id
_entity_poly.type
_entity_poly.pdbx_seq_one_letter_code
_entity_poly.pdbx_strand_id
1 'polypeptide(L)'
;MGVSKEYRKGLKYRVASARCKTLEALLSVKFRQELGMSETEARLLGDRIGKWVYLRPDIRGPNQIIFGASRGKDSFTRRYNSIKEIKLTAYDIEDLDLELEFGLYTFQTARLLRMVEEAYSQDSLLSAKQLTLLLTITPTALRKKIKNLKDEDIFVPIKGMGIDDRKKHSLFRSTWALLKYFQDASLAEIRKKAGLTKERFRNICCFFIEIVKKGMPAEDEEELQWIQLAKKIPKAKLDELKTATSPLRRALNWNDFSTVLKKDFNLSPIKLAAIKEEVDDIISSLNQKRGPGDVIYWAISAGEPAGKPLDEARLTATTLTLYDPADMPGKDTNRDINRVSDIKFKKAIRLAGQAKACGAYLTYADLGYLLGIHYQAISRQVKTNPCVVVPLRGQSCDIGQGLTHRKKIIALYLEMHTETEIASRTGHSYESIENYINEFANIYVLYSRGMPLALIRRVTGRSTRLVSAYIDLIKQYQGPEYAFRFSHLKQIFKMHNLKKNEQ
;
A
#
# COMPACT_ATOMS: atom_id res chain seq x y z
N MET A 1 -15.96 10.81 16.31
CA MET A 1 -16.63 9.55 15.88
C MET A 1 -15.58 8.48 15.66
N GLY A 2 -15.49 7.50 16.56
CA GLY A 2 -14.47 6.45 16.52
C GLY A 2 -14.78 5.40 15.45
N VAL A 3 -13.85 5.22 14.52
CA VAL A 3 -13.89 4.11 13.55
C VAL A 3 -13.82 2.78 14.32
N SER A 4 -14.64 1.79 13.97
CA SER A 4 -14.76 0.54 14.72
C SER A 4 -13.40 -0.16 14.93
N LYS A 5 -13.22 -0.79 16.09
CA LYS A 5 -11.97 -1.49 16.48
C LYS A 5 -11.54 -2.53 15.43
N GLU A 6 -12.51 -3.22 14.82
CA GLU A 6 -12.28 -4.19 13.73
C GLU A 6 -11.76 -3.53 12.45
N TYR A 7 -12.32 -2.39 12.05
CA TYR A 7 -11.84 -1.66 10.87
C TYR A 7 -10.38 -1.21 11.05
N ARG A 8 -10.04 -0.70 12.24
CA ARG A 8 -8.66 -0.30 12.56
C ARG A 8 -7.69 -1.49 12.53
N LYS A 9 -8.08 -2.64 13.09
CA LYS A 9 -7.26 -3.87 13.03
C LYS A 9 -7.05 -4.33 11.59
N GLY A 10 -8.12 -4.31 10.78
CA GLY A 10 -8.04 -4.64 9.36
C GLY A 10 -7.15 -3.68 8.56
N LEU A 11 -7.21 -2.38 8.84
CA LEU A 11 -6.36 -1.38 8.18
C LEU A 11 -4.87 -1.61 8.52
N LYS A 12 -4.54 -1.81 9.79
CA LYS A 12 -3.16 -2.12 10.22
C LYS A 12 -2.59 -3.33 9.49
N TYR A 13 -3.37 -4.42 9.40
CA TYR A 13 -2.94 -5.61 8.67
C TYR A 13 -2.69 -5.33 7.18
N ARG A 14 -3.59 -4.60 6.51
CA ARG A 14 -3.42 -4.27 5.08
C ARG A 14 -2.17 -3.42 4.84
N VAL A 15 -1.95 -2.42 5.70
CA VAL A 15 -0.78 -1.56 5.60
C VAL A 15 0.49 -2.35 5.85
N ALA A 16 0.53 -3.20 6.88
CA ALA A 16 1.67 -4.09 7.13
C ALA A 16 1.94 -5.00 5.91
N SER A 17 0.89 -5.54 5.29
CA SER A 17 1.01 -6.39 4.09
C SER A 17 1.57 -5.67 2.87
N ALA A 18 1.30 -4.37 2.69
CA ALA A 18 1.88 -3.61 1.58
C ALA A 18 3.29 -3.13 1.93
N ARG A 19 3.56 -2.83 3.21
CA ARG A 19 4.84 -2.31 3.70
C ARG A 19 5.98 -3.32 3.63
N CYS A 20 5.70 -4.62 3.82
CA CYS A 20 6.75 -5.64 3.66
C CYS A 20 7.20 -5.86 2.20
N LYS A 21 6.56 -5.19 1.24
CA LYS A 21 6.76 -5.37 -0.21
C LYS A 21 7.41 -4.15 -0.88
N THR A 22 8.16 -3.37 -0.10
CA THR A 22 8.89 -2.20 -0.58
C THR A 22 10.38 -2.49 -0.71
N LEU A 23 11.11 -1.61 -1.39
CA LEU A 23 12.55 -1.72 -1.55
C LEU A 23 13.27 -1.71 -0.20
N GLU A 24 12.86 -0.83 0.71
CA GLU A 24 13.44 -0.69 2.05
C GLU A 24 13.21 -1.96 2.88
N ALA A 25 12.03 -2.57 2.77
CA ALA A 25 11.72 -3.82 3.44
C ALA A 25 12.56 -4.98 2.89
N LEU A 26 12.74 -5.05 1.57
CA LEU A 26 13.59 -6.05 0.92
C LEU A 26 15.05 -5.92 1.38
N LEU A 27 15.59 -4.69 1.36
CA LEU A 27 16.93 -4.39 1.86
C LEU A 27 17.07 -4.79 3.33
N SER A 28 16.08 -4.44 4.16
CA SER A 28 16.08 -4.79 5.58
C SER A 28 16.05 -6.31 5.82
N VAL A 29 15.31 -7.08 5.01
CA VAL A 29 15.30 -8.55 5.09
C VAL A 29 16.67 -9.11 4.68
N LYS A 30 17.23 -8.66 3.55
CA LYS A 30 18.55 -9.07 3.07
C LYS A 30 19.65 -8.81 4.09
N PHE A 31 19.72 -7.59 4.63
CA PHE A 31 20.72 -7.24 5.65
C PHE A 31 20.59 -8.05 6.94
N ARG A 32 19.38 -8.48 7.32
CA ARG A 32 19.21 -9.41 8.45
C ARG A 32 19.72 -10.81 8.12
N GLN A 33 19.34 -11.34 6.95
CA GLN A 33 19.61 -12.72 6.57
C GLN A 33 21.06 -12.96 6.15
N GLU A 34 21.63 -12.05 5.36
CA GLU A 34 22.97 -12.22 4.75
C GLU A 34 24.07 -11.57 5.60
N LEU A 35 23.76 -10.47 6.32
CA LEU A 35 24.76 -9.70 7.08
C LEU A 35 24.61 -9.82 8.61
N GLY A 36 23.63 -10.58 9.10
CA GLY A 36 23.41 -10.82 10.52
C GLY A 36 23.08 -9.56 11.33
N MET A 37 22.54 -8.52 10.69
CA MET A 37 22.19 -7.27 11.37
C MET A 37 20.97 -7.44 12.28
N SER A 38 20.89 -6.60 13.33
CA SER A 38 19.68 -6.51 14.14
C SER A 38 18.51 -5.93 13.33
N GLU A 39 17.26 -6.22 13.74
CA GLU A 39 16.07 -5.69 13.06
C GLU A 39 16.07 -4.16 12.95
N THR A 40 16.47 -3.47 14.01
CA THR A 40 16.49 -2.00 14.03
C THR A 40 17.57 -1.44 13.10
N GLU A 41 18.77 -2.01 13.15
CA GLU A 41 19.89 -1.60 12.30
C GLU A 41 19.57 -1.82 10.82
N ALA A 42 19.12 -3.04 10.46
CA ALA A 42 18.76 -3.39 9.10
C ALA A 42 17.63 -2.51 8.54
N ARG A 43 16.63 -2.19 9.36
CA ARG A 43 15.53 -1.30 8.96
C ARG A 43 16.01 0.13 8.70
N LEU A 44 16.83 0.68 9.59
CA LEU A 44 17.37 2.04 9.45
C LEU A 44 18.32 2.15 8.25
N LEU A 45 19.16 1.13 8.04
CA LEU A 45 20.07 1.07 6.91
C LEU A 45 19.31 0.90 5.59
N GLY A 46 18.33 -0.01 5.55
CA GLY A 46 17.45 -0.23 4.40
C GLY A 46 16.69 1.03 3.99
N ASP A 47 16.18 1.80 4.94
CA ASP A 47 15.55 3.11 4.69
C ASP A 47 16.55 4.13 4.12
N ARG A 48 17.75 4.24 4.70
CA ARG A 48 18.79 5.17 4.24
C ARG A 48 19.25 4.85 2.81
N ILE A 49 19.48 3.57 2.53
CA ILE A 49 19.91 3.10 1.21
C ILE A 49 18.77 3.19 0.20
N GLY A 50 17.54 2.82 0.56
CA GLY A 50 16.37 2.96 -0.30
C GLY A 50 16.19 4.39 -0.77
N LYS A 51 16.25 5.37 0.14
CA LYS A 51 16.21 6.81 -0.19
C LYS A 51 17.33 7.22 -1.13
N TRP A 52 18.55 6.74 -0.90
CA TRP A 52 19.68 6.99 -1.80
C TRP A 52 19.42 6.44 -3.21
N VAL A 53 18.88 5.22 -3.33
CA VAL A 53 18.49 4.63 -4.62
C VAL A 53 17.41 5.47 -5.32
N TYR A 54 16.39 5.94 -4.59
CA TYR A 54 15.33 6.76 -5.18
C TYR A 54 15.79 8.13 -5.68
N LEU A 55 16.85 8.69 -5.08
CA LEU A 55 17.41 9.99 -5.47
C LEU A 55 18.32 9.90 -6.70
N ARG A 56 18.69 8.70 -7.15
CA ARG A 56 19.62 8.50 -8.27
C ARG A 56 18.94 8.80 -9.62
N PRO A 57 19.47 9.73 -10.42
CA PRO A 57 18.85 10.14 -11.69
C PRO A 57 18.94 9.06 -12.78
N ASP A 58 19.96 8.21 -12.73
CA ASP A 58 20.20 7.09 -13.64
C ASP A 58 19.24 5.91 -13.39
N ILE A 59 18.65 5.85 -12.19
CA ILE A 59 17.72 4.80 -11.81
C ILE A 59 16.28 5.30 -12.03
N ARG A 60 15.41 4.39 -12.48
CA ARG A 60 13.96 4.55 -12.34
C ARG A 60 13.55 3.72 -11.13
N GLY A 61 13.04 4.37 -10.08
CA GLY A 61 12.63 3.68 -8.86
C GLY A 61 11.54 2.63 -9.11
N PRO A 62 11.42 1.58 -8.28
CA PRO A 62 10.42 0.52 -8.47
C PRO A 62 9.00 1.07 -8.60
N ASN A 63 8.65 2.09 -7.82
CA ASN A 63 7.36 2.76 -7.78
C ASN A 63 7.17 3.89 -8.82
N GLN A 64 8.15 4.12 -9.70
CA GLN A 64 8.11 5.20 -10.68
C GLN A 64 7.65 4.72 -12.07
N ILE A 65 6.84 5.55 -12.72
CA ILE A 65 6.43 5.42 -14.11
C ILE A 65 7.08 6.51 -14.99
N ILE A 66 7.27 6.24 -16.28
CA ILE A 66 7.48 7.25 -17.31
C ILE A 66 6.14 7.61 -17.91
N PHE A 67 5.81 8.90 -17.93
CA PHE A 67 4.50 9.38 -18.31
C PHE A 67 4.59 10.57 -19.26
N GLY A 68 3.73 10.58 -20.29
CA GLY A 68 3.62 11.72 -21.20
C GLY A 68 2.78 12.84 -20.62
N ALA A 69 3.39 13.98 -20.30
CA ALA A 69 2.72 15.18 -19.80
C ALA A 69 2.82 16.35 -20.79
N SER A 70 2.02 17.41 -20.59
CA SER A 70 2.11 18.60 -21.45
C SER A 70 3.35 19.42 -21.08
N ARG A 71 4.24 19.64 -22.04
CA ARG A 71 5.50 20.38 -21.83
C ARG A 71 5.25 21.83 -21.43
N GLY A 72 6.05 22.35 -20.50
CA GLY A 72 6.05 23.75 -20.06
C GLY A 72 5.28 23.96 -18.77
N LYS A 73 5.89 24.65 -17.80
CA LYS A 73 5.22 25.13 -16.57
C LYS A 73 4.08 26.11 -16.84
N ASP A 74 4.16 26.86 -17.94
CA ASP A 74 3.15 27.85 -18.34
C ASP A 74 2.07 27.31 -19.29
N SER A 75 2.14 26.02 -19.62
CA SER A 75 1.24 25.33 -20.56
C SER A 75 -0.14 25.02 -19.99
N PHE A 76 -0.72 25.98 -19.27
CA PHE A 76 -2.02 25.85 -18.63
C PHE A 76 -3.18 25.83 -19.64
N THR A 77 -2.96 26.29 -20.87
CA THR A 77 -4.02 26.29 -21.90
C THR A 77 -4.38 24.86 -22.32
N ARG A 78 -5.64 24.66 -22.71
CA ARG A 78 -6.12 23.35 -23.19
C ARG A 78 -5.73 23.06 -24.65
N ARG A 79 -5.00 23.95 -25.32
CA ARG A 79 -4.54 23.77 -26.71
C ARG A 79 -3.51 22.64 -26.80
N TYR A 80 -3.24 22.20 -28.03
CA TYR A 80 -2.24 21.17 -28.30
C TYR A 80 -0.87 21.70 -27.87
N ASN A 81 -0.24 21.00 -26.94
CA ASN A 81 1.12 21.25 -26.50
C ASN A 81 1.91 19.98 -26.77
N SER A 82 3.20 20.13 -27.07
CA SER A 82 4.08 18.98 -27.22
C SER A 82 4.08 18.16 -25.92
N ILE A 83 4.18 16.84 -26.09
CA ILE A 83 4.26 15.91 -24.97
C ILE A 83 5.73 15.78 -24.56
N LYS A 84 5.99 15.79 -23.26
CA LYS A 84 7.30 15.49 -22.66
C LYS A 84 7.14 14.25 -21.77
N GLU A 85 8.07 13.32 -21.89
CA GLU A 85 8.17 12.20 -20.96
C GLU A 85 8.77 12.68 -19.64
N ILE A 86 8.09 12.36 -18.55
CA ILE A 86 8.47 12.71 -17.18
C ILE A 86 8.45 11.47 -16.29
N LYS A 87 9.29 11.46 -15.25
CA LYS A 87 9.27 10.44 -14.20
C LYS A 87 8.22 10.81 -13.15
N LEU A 88 7.31 9.91 -12.80
CA LEU A 88 6.32 10.13 -11.74
C LEU A 88 6.34 8.99 -10.73
N THR A 89 6.31 9.32 -9.45
CA THR A 89 6.18 8.38 -8.34
C THR A 89 4.72 8.00 -8.15
N ALA A 90 4.31 6.87 -8.75
CA ALA A 90 2.91 6.46 -8.84
C ALA A 90 2.29 6.12 -7.47
N TYR A 91 3.08 5.55 -6.57
CA TYR A 91 2.74 5.23 -5.19
C TYR A 91 3.98 5.36 -4.31
N ASP A 92 3.83 5.57 -3.01
CA ASP A 92 4.97 5.69 -2.09
C ASP A 92 4.64 5.09 -0.73
N ILE A 93 5.64 4.66 0.03
CA ILE A 93 5.44 4.10 1.37
C ILE A 93 4.76 5.12 2.31
N GLU A 94 5.04 6.41 2.12
CA GLU A 94 4.41 7.51 2.85
C GLU A 94 2.88 7.50 2.70
N ASP A 95 2.36 7.00 1.56
CA ASP A 95 0.92 6.90 1.36
C ASP A 95 0.30 6.00 2.44
N LEU A 96 0.95 4.87 2.77
CA LEU A 96 0.48 3.93 3.80
C LEU A 96 0.45 4.56 5.21
N ASP A 97 1.45 5.37 5.55
CA ASP A 97 1.48 6.10 6.82
C ASP A 97 0.34 7.11 6.92
N LEU A 98 0.06 7.82 5.83
CA LEU A 98 -1.05 8.76 5.76
C LEU A 98 -2.40 8.08 5.84
N GLU A 99 -2.56 6.88 5.26
CA GLU A 99 -3.80 6.12 5.40
C GLU A 99 -4.02 5.66 6.84
N LEU A 100 -2.96 5.21 7.54
CA LEU A 100 -3.03 4.83 8.94
C LEU A 100 -3.41 6.00 9.85
N GLU A 101 -2.81 7.16 9.63
CA GLU A 101 -2.95 8.32 10.51
C GLU A 101 -4.23 9.13 10.22
N PHE A 102 -4.49 9.42 8.94
CA PHE A 102 -5.54 10.36 8.52
C PHE A 102 -6.60 9.75 7.59
N GLY A 103 -6.36 8.53 7.09
CA GLY A 103 -7.27 7.81 6.20
C GLY A 103 -7.08 8.11 4.72
N LEU A 104 -7.88 7.42 3.90
CA LEU A 104 -7.74 7.39 2.44
C LEU A 104 -7.83 8.77 1.77
N TYR A 105 -8.61 9.71 2.32
CA TYR A 105 -8.71 11.05 1.73
C TYR A 105 -7.34 11.75 1.69
N THR A 106 -6.62 11.74 2.82
CA THR A 106 -5.31 12.39 2.95
C THR A 106 -4.22 11.63 2.17
N PHE A 107 -4.25 10.30 2.19
CA PHE A 107 -3.46 9.45 1.28
C PHE A 107 -3.59 9.93 -0.18
N GLN A 108 -4.83 10.10 -0.66
CA GLN A 108 -5.07 10.44 -2.06
C GLN A 108 -4.68 11.88 -2.38
N THR A 109 -4.82 12.78 -1.40
CA THR A 109 -4.38 14.18 -1.51
C THR A 109 -2.87 14.28 -1.61
N ALA A 110 -2.13 13.53 -0.79
CA ALA A 110 -0.68 13.49 -0.85
C ALA A 110 -0.16 12.95 -2.19
N ARG A 111 -0.76 11.86 -2.68
CA ARG A 111 -0.43 11.30 -4.00
C ARG A 111 -0.72 12.27 -5.15
N LEU A 112 -1.86 12.96 -5.10
CA LEU A 112 -2.20 14.03 -6.05
C LEU A 112 -1.11 15.12 -6.05
N LEU A 113 -0.77 15.65 -4.88
CA LEU A 113 0.22 16.73 -4.72
C LEU A 113 1.59 16.28 -5.20
N ARG A 114 2.06 15.09 -4.79
CA ARG A 114 3.31 14.49 -5.27
C ARG A 114 3.38 14.46 -6.80
N MET A 115 2.36 13.93 -7.47
CA MET A 115 2.37 13.79 -8.94
C MET A 115 2.38 15.15 -9.67
N VAL A 116 1.63 16.14 -9.19
CA VAL A 116 1.60 17.46 -9.85
C VAL A 116 2.88 18.26 -9.57
N GLU A 117 3.45 18.13 -8.38
CA GLU A 117 4.73 18.73 -8.00
C GLU A 117 5.88 18.13 -8.82
N GLU A 118 5.95 16.80 -8.94
CA GLU A 118 6.96 16.11 -9.76
C GLU A 118 6.84 16.42 -11.25
N ALA A 119 5.61 16.56 -11.77
CA ALA A 119 5.41 17.00 -13.16
C ALA A 119 5.90 18.45 -13.34
N TYR A 120 5.56 19.33 -12.41
CA TYR A 120 5.92 20.74 -12.45
C TYR A 120 7.43 20.94 -12.36
N SER A 121 8.12 20.22 -11.47
CA SER A 121 9.59 20.28 -11.35
C SER A 121 10.31 19.83 -12.62
N GLN A 122 9.69 18.95 -13.42
CA GLN A 122 10.19 18.51 -14.72
C GLN A 122 9.69 19.36 -15.90
N ASP A 123 9.27 20.60 -15.66
CA ASP A 123 8.76 21.52 -16.67
C ASP A 123 7.59 20.93 -17.48
N SER A 124 6.58 20.43 -16.77
CA SER A 124 5.39 19.82 -17.38
C SER A 124 4.15 19.94 -16.50
N LEU A 125 2.98 19.80 -17.11
CA LEU A 125 1.68 19.82 -16.44
C LEU A 125 0.84 18.58 -16.76
N LEU A 126 0.19 18.05 -15.71
CA LEU A 126 -0.79 16.97 -15.82
C LEU A 126 -2.20 17.53 -16.01
N SER A 127 -2.97 16.93 -16.90
CA SER A 127 -4.38 17.25 -17.08
C SER A 127 -5.28 16.53 -16.08
N ALA A 128 -6.47 17.08 -15.83
CA ALA A 128 -7.46 16.45 -14.96
C ALA A 128 -7.83 15.02 -15.41
N LYS A 129 -7.83 14.73 -16.73
CA LYS A 129 -8.09 13.39 -17.26
C LYS A 129 -6.97 12.41 -16.90
N GLN A 130 -5.72 12.84 -17.05
CA GLN A 130 -4.55 12.03 -16.66
C GLN A 130 -4.56 11.73 -15.16
N LEU A 131 -4.81 12.74 -14.32
CA LEU A 131 -4.91 12.57 -12.87
C LEU A 131 -6.05 11.64 -12.45
N THR A 132 -7.19 11.70 -13.14
CA THR A 132 -8.33 10.79 -12.91
C THR A 132 -7.93 9.33 -13.15
N LEU A 133 -7.15 9.06 -14.19
CA LEU A 133 -6.63 7.72 -14.48
C LEU A 133 -5.55 7.26 -13.51
N LEU A 134 -4.60 8.13 -13.18
CA LEU A 134 -3.48 7.81 -12.28
C LEU A 134 -3.95 7.55 -10.85
N LEU A 135 -4.94 8.34 -10.36
CA LEU A 135 -5.48 8.22 -9.00
C LEU A 135 -6.67 7.27 -8.91
N THR A 136 -7.22 6.79 -10.04
CA THR A 136 -8.39 5.92 -10.11
C THR A 136 -9.61 6.47 -9.33
N ILE A 137 -9.76 7.79 -9.31
CA ILE A 137 -10.89 8.50 -8.69
C ILE A 137 -11.76 9.17 -9.75
N THR A 138 -13.00 9.53 -9.42
CA THR A 138 -13.88 10.23 -10.38
C THR A 138 -13.43 11.68 -10.59
N PRO A 139 -13.76 12.29 -11.75
CA PRO A 139 -13.50 13.71 -12.00
C PRO A 139 -14.11 14.62 -10.93
N THR A 140 -15.29 14.27 -10.40
CA THR A 140 -15.96 15.00 -9.31
C THR A 140 -15.14 14.96 -8.01
N ALA A 141 -14.62 13.78 -7.64
CA ALA A 141 -13.79 13.63 -6.46
C ALA A 141 -12.45 14.39 -6.61
N LEU A 142 -11.84 14.32 -7.80
CA LEU A 142 -10.63 15.08 -8.13
C LEU A 142 -10.88 16.59 -8.03
N ARG A 143 -11.94 17.10 -8.67
CA ARG A 143 -12.31 18.52 -8.63
C ARG A 143 -12.53 19.01 -7.20
N LYS A 144 -13.24 18.24 -6.38
CA LYS A 144 -13.46 18.57 -4.97
C LYS A 144 -12.14 18.65 -4.20
N LYS A 145 -11.22 17.70 -4.41
CA LYS A 145 -9.88 17.72 -3.77
C LYS A 145 -9.08 18.96 -4.18
N ILE A 146 -9.01 19.25 -5.47
CA ILE A 146 -8.29 20.42 -5.99
C ILE A 146 -8.89 21.71 -5.46
N LYS A 147 -10.23 21.82 -5.43
CA LYS A 147 -10.92 22.98 -4.86
C LYS A 147 -10.54 23.17 -3.38
N ASN A 148 -10.64 22.11 -2.57
CA ASN A 148 -10.30 22.18 -1.15
C ASN A 148 -8.84 22.62 -0.90
N LEU A 149 -7.90 22.25 -1.79
CA LEU A 149 -6.50 22.68 -1.69
C LEU A 149 -6.34 24.16 -2.07
N LYS A 150 -7.00 24.60 -3.14
CA LYS A 150 -6.97 25.99 -3.60
C LYS A 150 -7.66 26.95 -2.62
N ASP A 151 -8.70 26.49 -1.95
CA ASP A 151 -9.41 27.24 -0.90
C ASP A 151 -8.49 27.47 0.33
N GLU A 152 -7.46 26.64 0.51
CA GLU A 152 -6.42 26.79 1.54
C GLU A 152 -5.17 27.54 1.03
N ASP A 153 -5.20 28.08 -0.19
CA ASP A 153 -4.07 28.74 -0.86
C ASP A 153 -2.87 27.82 -1.14
N ILE A 154 -3.11 26.52 -1.27
CA ILE A 154 -2.11 25.54 -1.72
C ILE A 154 -2.08 25.53 -3.25
N PHE A 155 -0.88 25.68 -3.82
CA PHE A 155 -0.65 25.65 -5.25
C PHE A 155 -0.76 24.22 -5.80
N VAL A 156 -1.59 24.03 -6.82
CA VAL A 156 -1.84 22.72 -7.44
C VAL A 156 -1.72 22.86 -8.97
N PRO A 157 -0.49 22.81 -9.53
CA PRO A 157 -0.24 23.10 -10.95
C PRO A 157 -0.82 21.99 -11.85
N ILE A 158 -1.94 22.29 -12.52
CA ILE A 158 -2.59 21.37 -13.46
C ILE A 158 -2.91 22.04 -14.78
N LYS A 159 -2.86 21.27 -15.87
CA LYS A 159 -3.29 21.75 -17.18
C LYS A 159 -4.78 22.10 -17.16
N GLY A 160 -5.11 23.28 -17.68
CA GLY A 160 -6.47 23.82 -17.69
C GLY A 160 -6.82 24.66 -16.46
N MET A 161 -5.84 25.06 -15.64
CA MET A 161 -6.02 26.03 -14.56
C MET A 161 -6.49 27.39 -15.10
N GLY A 162 -7.50 28.00 -14.46
CA GLY A 162 -8.06 29.30 -14.87
C GLY A 162 -7.06 30.45 -14.73
N ILE A 163 -7.34 31.60 -15.36
CA ILE A 163 -6.49 32.80 -15.21
C ILE A 163 -6.51 33.31 -13.76
N ASP A 164 -7.68 33.37 -13.14
CA ASP A 164 -7.83 33.89 -11.77
C ASP A 164 -7.11 33.01 -10.75
N ASP A 165 -7.22 31.69 -10.90
CA ASP A 165 -6.48 30.71 -10.10
C ASP A 165 -4.96 30.87 -10.22
N ARG A 166 -4.47 31.26 -11.42
CA ARG A 166 -3.03 31.47 -11.66
C ARG A 166 -2.53 32.79 -11.08
N LYS A 167 -3.39 33.81 -11.00
CA LYS A 167 -3.06 35.11 -10.40
C LYS A 167 -3.14 35.08 -8.87
N LYS A 168 -3.90 34.14 -8.30
CA LYS A 168 -4.02 33.97 -6.85
C LYS A 168 -2.66 33.64 -6.24
N HIS A 169 -2.30 34.31 -5.14
CA HIS A 169 -1.04 34.06 -4.43
C HIS A 169 -1.08 32.72 -3.66
N SER A 170 -0.90 31.62 -4.39
CA SER A 170 -0.86 30.27 -3.84
C SER A 170 0.58 29.87 -3.52
N LEU A 171 0.77 29.08 -2.46
CA LEU A 171 2.07 28.63 -2.00
C LEU A 171 2.32 27.18 -2.36
N PHE A 172 3.58 26.81 -2.61
CA PHE A 172 3.93 25.39 -2.68
C PHE A 172 3.59 24.70 -1.34
N ARG A 173 3.30 23.39 -1.42
CA ARG A 173 2.80 22.62 -0.28
C ARG A 173 3.69 22.73 0.95
N SER A 174 5.02 22.65 0.78
CA SER A 174 5.94 22.75 1.92
C SER A 174 6.01 24.17 2.49
N THR A 175 6.02 25.19 1.62
CA THR A 175 5.98 26.62 2.01
C THR A 175 4.72 26.93 2.80
N TRP A 176 3.57 26.45 2.33
CA TRP A 176 2.30 26.57 3.03
C TRP A 176 2.35 25.90 4.41
N ALA A 177 2.90 24.68 4.48
CA ALA A 177 3.00 23.95 5.74
C ALA A 177 3.91 24.65 6.76
N LEU A 178 5.05 25.18 6.31
CA LEU A 178 5.96 25.99 7.13
C LEU A 178 5.29 27.27 7.60
N LEU A 179 4.63 28.02 6.70
CA LEU A 179 3.89 29.24 7.05
C LEU A 179 2.88 28.97 8.17
N LYS A 180 2.06 27.92 8.02
CA LYS A 180 1.06 27.55 9.03
C LYS A 180 1.71 27.09 10.34
N TYR A 181 2.83 26.40 10.27
CA TYR A 181 3.58 25.97 11.44
C TYR A 181 4.10 27.17 12.25
N PHE A 182 4.68 28.18 11.59
CA PHE A 182 5.14 29.40 12.26
C PHE A 182 4.01 30.33 12.73
N GLN A 183 2.79 30.13 12.23
CA GLN A 183 1.55 30.72 12.73
C GLN A 183 0.94 29.92 13.90
N ASP A 184 1.69 28.97 14.48
CA ASP A 184 1.29 28.15 15.63
C ASP A 184 0.04 27.30 15.38
N ALA A 185 -0.28 27.00 14.11
CA ALA A 185 -1.38 26.11 13.77
C ALA A 185 -1.07 24.65 14.16
N SER A 186 -2.13 23.87 14.41
CA SER A 186 -1.99 22.46 14.80
C SER A 186 -1.21 21.65 13.77
N LEU A 187 -0.08 21.06 14.20
CA LEU A 187 0.76 20.23 13.33
C LEU A 187 0.00 19.07 12.69
N ALA A 188 -0.94 18.46 13.42
CA ALA A 188 -1.78 17.39 12.89
C ALA A 188 -2.70 17.90 11.77
N GLU A 189 -3.24 19.12 11.89
CA GLU A 189 -4.09 19.72 10.87
C GLU A 189 -3.31 20.14 9.63
N ILE A 190 -2.14 20.77 9.82
CA ILE A 190 -1.21 21.11 8.74
C ILE A 190 -0.90 19.85 7.92
N ARG A 191 -0.45 18.80 8.59
CA ARG A 191 -0.07 17.54 7.96
C ARG A 191 -1.26 16.85 7.28
N LYS A 192 -2.44 16.88 7.89
CA LYS A 192 -3.66 16.31 7.31
C LYS A 192 -4.11 17.03 6.04
N LYS A 193 -4.04 18.36 6.02
CA LYS A 193 -4.44 19.20 4.87
C LYS A 193 -3.43 19.10 3.72
N ALA A 194 -2.14 19.22 4.03
CA ALA A 194 -1.05 19.12 3.05
C ALA A 194 -0.77 17.68 2.61
N GLY A 195 -1.25 16.66 3.34
CA GLY A 195 -0.90 15.27 3.06
C GLY A 195 0.60 15.01 3.28
N LEU A 196 1.08 15.32 4.48
CA LEU A 196 2.49 15.17 4.88
C LEU A 196 2.61 14.14 6.01
N THR A 197 3.52 13.18 5.86
CA THR A 197 3.90 12.30 6.98
C THR A 197 4.69 13.09 8.02
N LYS A 198 4.85 12.51 9.21
CA LYS A 198 5.62 13.16 10.30
C LYS A 198 7.06 13.35 9.85
N GLU A 199 7.56 12.35 9.14
CA GLU A 199 8.90 12.31 8.59
C GLU A 199 9.08 13.32 7.44
N ARG A 200 8.15 13.37 6.47
CA ARG A 200 8.21 14.34 5.38
C ARG A 200 8.23 15.78 5.90
N PHE A 201 7.38 16.09 6.89
CA PHE A 201 7.37 17.42 7.51
C PHE A 201 8.69 17.73 8.25
N ARG A 202 9.25 16.74 8.97
CA ARG A 202 10.56 16.89 9.61
C ARG A 202 11.65 17.16 8.57
N ASN A 203 11.65 16.44 7.44
CA ASN A 203 12.62 16.63 6.37
C ASN A 203 12.51 18.02 5.75
N ILE A 204 11.28 18.52 5.52
CA ILE A 204 11.03 19.90 5.09
C ILE A 204 11.65 20.90 6.08
N CYS A 205 11.43 20.72 7.40
CA CYS A 205 12.03 21.60 8.40
C CYS A 205 13.56 21.55 8.36
N CYS A 206 14.16 20.37 8.21
CA CYS A 206 15.61 20.24 8.07
C CYS A 206 16.13 21.00 6.84
N PHE A 207 15.57 20.77 5.66
CA PHE A 207 16.00 21.45 4.43
C PHE A 207 15.79 22.96 4.49
N PHE A 208 14.67 23.40 5.07
CA PHE A 208 14.41 24.81 5.32
C PHE A 208 15.52 25.47 6.16
N ILE A 209 15.96 24.83 7.24
CA ILE A 209 17.06 25.34 8.08
C ILE A 209 18.38 25.36 7.31
N GLU A 210 18.66 24.34 6.50
CA GLU A 210 19.91 24.29 5.72
C GLU A 210 20.01 25.43 4.71
N ILE A 211 18.90 25.77 4.06
CA ILE A 211 18.86 26.88 3.11
C ILE A 211 18.91 28.23 3.83
N VAL A 212 18.09 28.40 4.86
CA VAL A 212 17.91 29.71 5.52
C VAL A 212 19.06 30.04 6.48
N LYS A 213 19.60 29.06 7.22
CA LYS A 213 20.66 29.29 8.21
C LYS A 213 22.05 28.93 7.70
N LYS A 214 22.19 27.79 7.02
CA LYS A 214 23.50 27.35 6.52
C LYS A 214 23.86 27.97 5.16
N GLY A 215 22.97 28.81 4.60
CA GLY A 215 23.21 29.55 3.36
C GLY A 215 23.32 28.65 2.13
N MET A 216 22.73 27.45 2.16
CA MET A 216 22.71 26.61 0.97
C MET A 216 21.88 27.30 -0.14
N PRO A 217 22.31 27.20 -1.41
CA PRO A 217 21.56 27.80 -2.50
C PRO A 217 20.19 27.13 -2.66
N ALA A 218 19.20 27.94 -3.03
CA ALA A 218 17.92 27.46 -3.50
C ALA A 218 18.06 26.86 -4.91
N GLU A 219 17.51 25.67 -5.11
CA GLU A 219 17.57 24.89 -6.35
C GLU A 219 16.30 25.05 -7.18
N ASP A 220 15.18 25.49 -6.57
CA ASP A 220 13.89 25.67 -7.26
C ASP A 220 13.02 26.82 -6.71
N GLU A 221 11.86 27.02 -7.34
CA GLU A 221 10.88 28.04 -6.96
C GLU A 221 10.28 27.83 -5.55
N GLU A 222 10.17 26.59 -5.09
CA GLU A 222 9.65 26.25 -3.76
C GLU A 222 10.64 26.70 -2.68
N GLU A 223 11.93 26.42 -2.87
CA GLU A 223 12.99 26.87 -1.97
C GLU A 223 13.21 28.39 -2.02
N LEU A 224 12.99 29.04 -3.16
CA LEU A 224 12.97 30.51 -3.23
C LEU A 224 11.82 31.09 -2.39
N GLN A 225 10.65 30.46 -2.39
CA GLN A 225 9.56 30.85 -1.48
C GLN A 225 9.93 30.64 -0.02
N TRP A 226 10.71 29.61 0.32
CA TRP A 226 11.21 29.42 1.69
C TRP A 226 12.08 30.59 2.15
N ILE A 227 13.00 31.06 1.31
CA ILE A 227 13.85 32.22 1.61
C ILE A 227 12.98 33.47 1.84
N GLN A 228 11.96 33.68 1.00
CA GLN A 228 11.03 34.81 1.16
C GLN A 228 10.19 34.70 2.44
N LEU A 229 9.76 33.49 2.80
CA LEU A 229 9.03 33.21 4.03
C LEU A 229 9.90 33.48 5.27
N ALA A 230 11.17 33.03 5.25
CA ALA A 230 12.12 33.21 6.33
C ALA A 230 12.34 34.69 6.70
N LYS A 231 12.35 35.59 5.71
CA LYS A 231 12.46 37.05 5.93
C LYS A 231 11.32 37.62 6.78
N LYS A 232 10.17 36.94 6.84
CA LYS A 232 8.98 37.37 7.59
C LYS A 232 8.87 36.70 8.97
N ILE A 233 9.74 35.74 9.29
CA ILE A 233 9.68 34.96 10.53
C ILE A 233 10.66 35.54 11.56
N PRO A 234 10.26 35.74 12.82
CA PRO A 234 11.17 36.16 13.88
C PRO A 234 12.32 35.18 14.06
N LYS A 235 13.55 35.71 14.21
CA LYS A 235 14.77 34.88 14.37
C LYS A 235 14.67 33.87 15.52
N ALA A 236 14.03 34.24 16.63
CA ALA A 236 13.79 33.33 17.76
C ALA A 236 13.02 32.06 17.35
N LYS A 237 11.94 32.18 16.57
CA LYS A 237 11.18 31.02 16.08
C LYS A 237 12.00 30.15 15.10
N LEU A 238 12.91 30.76 14.34
CA LEU A 238 13.84 30.01 13.48
C LEU A 238 14.85 29.22 14.33
N ASP A 239 15.27 29.76 15.48
CA ASP A 239 16.22 29.13 16.42
C ASP A 239 15.63 27.97 17.21
N GLU A 240 14.31 27.93 17.40
CA GLU A 240 13.61 26.79 18.00
C GLU A 240 13.58 25.53 17.12
N LEU A 241 13.75 25.67 15.80
CA LEU A 241 13.81 24.53 14.89
C LEU A 241 15.07 23.71 15.14
N LYS A 242 14.91 22.52 15.74
CA LYS A 242 16.00 21.57 15.98
C LYS A 242 16.35 20.83 14.68
N THR A 243 17.63 20.80 14.34
CA THR A 243 18.18 19.88 13.32
C THR A 243 18.38 18.49 13.91
N ALA A 244 17.65 17.51 13.37
CA ALA A 244 18.01 16.10 13.49
C ALA A 244 19.09 15.74 12.46
N THR A 245 19.42 14.46 12.33
CA THR A 245 20.25 13.94 11.23
C THR A 245 19.73 14.47 9.89
N SER A 246 20.59 15.17 9.13
CA SER A 246 20.20 15.77 7.85
C SER A 246 19.79 14.67 6.86
N PRO A 247 18.57 14.72 6.31
CA PRO A 247 18.17 13.81 5.24
C PRO A 247 19.01 14.07 3.98
N LEU A 248 19.11 13.07 3.11
CA LEU A 248 19.79 13.22 1.82
C LEU A 248 19.00 14.18 0.94
N ARG A 249 19.61 15.32 0.56
CA ARG A 249 19.04 16.29 -0.38
C ARG A 249 19.19 15.85 -1.84
N ARG A 250 20.31 15.18 -2.16
CA ARG A 250 20.65 14.70 -3.50
C ARG A 250 21.31 13.33 -3.44
N ALA A 251 21.32 12.60 -4.55
CA ALA A 251 22.13 11.38 -4.65
C ALA A 251 23.62 11.72 -4.55
N LEU A 252 24.28 11.13 -3.57
CA LEU A 252 25.73 11.13 -3.45
C LEU A 252 26.31 10.01 -4.34
N ASN A 253 27.54 10.16 -4.83
CA ASN A 253 28.23 9.01 -5.41
C ASN A 253 28.49 7.95 -4.31
N TRP A 254 28.81 6.72 -4.70
CA TRP A 254 29.01 5.65 -3.73
C TRP A 254 30.12 5.95 -2.72
N ASN A 255 31.20 6.61 -3.11
CA ASN A 255 32.33 6.89 -2.21
C ASN A 255 31.90 7.85 -1.07
N ASP A 256 31.25 8.95 -1.42
CA ASP A 256 30.74 9.91 -0.45
C ASP A 256 29.63 9.29 0.40
N PHE A 257 28.72 8.54 -0.22
CA PHE A 257 27.64 7.85 0.49
C PHE A 257 28.18 6.81 1.47
N SER A 258 29.17 6.01 1.07
CA SER A 258 29.82 5.01 1.92
C SER A 258 30.52 5.64 3.13
N THR A 259 31.05 6.86 2.99
CA THR A 259 31.63 7.63 4.10
C THR A 259 30.57 8.02 5.11
N VAL A 260 29.38 8.45 4.64
CA VAL A 260 28.23 8.73 5.50
C VAL A 260 27.76 7.45 6.20
N LEU A 261 27.63 6.34 5.48
CA LEU A 261 27.21 5.06 6.06
C LEU A 261 28.20 4.54 7.11
N LYS A 262 29.51 4.66 6.84
CA LYS A 262 30.58 4.30 7.79
C LYS A 262 30.44 5.07 9.10
N LYS A 263 30.16 6.37 9.02
CA LYS A 263 29.99 7.25 10.18
C LYS A 263 28.69 6.99 10.93
N ASP A 264 27.57 6.90 10.22
CA ASP A 264 26.23 6.82 10.82
C ASP A 264 25.94 5.42 11.43
N PHE A 265 26.51 4.36 10.86
CA PHE A 265 26.23 2.96 11.23
C PHE A 265 27.46 2.19 11.76
N ASN A 266 28.61 2.85 11.89
CA ASN A 266 29.87 2.24 12.35
C ASN A 266 30.25 0.96 11.57
N LEU A 267 30.10 0.99 10.25
CA LEU A 267 30.31 -0.17 9.38
C LEU A 267 31.80 -0.39 9.07
N SER A 268 32.24 -1.65 9.12
CA SER A 268 33.59 -2.03 8.66
C SER A 268 33.69 -1.98 7.13
N PRO A 269 34.90 -1.85 6.56
CA PRO A 269 35.09 -1.88 5.10
C PRO A 269 34.51 -3.14 4.44
N ILE A 270 34.63 -4.29 5.11
CA ILE A 270 34.10 -5.58 4.62
C ILE A 270 32.57 -5.56 4.60
N LYS A 271 31.93 -5.07 5.67
CA LYS A 271 30.46 -4.92 5.70
C LYS A 271 29.97 -3.97 4.61
N LEU A 272 30.69 -2.86 4.37
CA LEU A 272 30.34 -1.93 3.29
C LEU A 272 30.45 -2.56 1.90
N ALA A 273 31.46 -3.41 1.67
CA ALA A 273 31.59 -4.14 0.41
C ALA A 273 30.42 -5.11 0.20
N ALA A 274 30.05 -5.88 1.23
CA ALA A 274 28.92 -6.80 1.16
C ALA A 274 27.58 -6.06 0.97
N ILE A 275 27.37 -4.94 1.68
CA ILE A 275 26.19 -4.08 1.46
C ILE A 275 26.16 -3.58 0.02
N LYS A 276 27.31 -3.18 -0.54
CA LYS A 276 27.39 -2.69 -1.92
C LYS A 276 26.95 -3.76 -2.90
N GLU A 277 27.46 -4.98 -2.75
CA GLU A 277 27.11 -6.13 -3.59
C GLU A 277 25.60 -6.38 -3.59
N GLU A 278 24.99 -6.45 -2.41
CA GLU A 278 23.54 -6.64 -2.28
C GLU A 278 22.71 -5.51 -2.91
N VAL A 279 23.20 -4.28 -2.78
CA VAL A 279 22.54 -3.10 -3.36
C VAL A 279 22.69 -3.07 -4.87
N ASP A 280 23.86 -3.41 -5.40
CA ASP A 280 24.12 -3.47 -6.85
C ASP A 280 23.28 -4.57 -7.51
N ASP A 281 23.09 -5.72 -6.85
CA ASP A 281 22.18 -6.77 -7.30
C ASP A 281 20.72 -6.30 -7.38
N ILE A 282 20.25 -5.59 -6.36
CA ILE A 282 18.91 -5.01 -6.38
C ILE A 282 18.78 -3.95 -7.48
N ILE A 283 19.77 -3.06 -7.63
CA ILE A 283 19.75 -2.01 -8.67
C ILE A 283 19.75 -2.64 -10.07
N SER A 284 20.53 -3.71 -10.28
CA SER A 284 20.53 -4.49 -11.51
C SER A 284 19.12 -5.02 -11.84
N SER A 285 18.43 -5.56 -10.84
CA SER A 285 17.03 -6.02 -11.00
C SER A 285 16.05 -4.88 -11.34
N LEU A 286 16.30 -3.65 -10.85
CA LEU A 286 15.47 -2.48 -11.11
C LEU A 286 15.65 -1.89 -12.51
N ASN A 287 16.84 -2.06 -13.09
CA ASN A 287 17.20 -1.56 -14.41
C ASN A 287 16.72 -2.45 -15.57
N GLN A 288 16.01 -3.53 -15.27
CA GLN A 288 15.36 -4.35 -16.30
C GLN A 288 14.43 -3.48 -17.17
N LYS A 289 14.49 -3.71 -18.49
CA LYS A 289 13.71 -2.96 -19.46
C LYS A 289 12.21 -3.13 -19.20
N ARG A 290 11.53 -2.02 -18.88
CA ARG A 290 10.09 -1.99 -18.61
C ARG A 290 9.44 -0.80 -19.31
N GLY A 291 8.17 -0.94 -19.65
CA GLY A 291 7.42 0.06 -20.42
C GLY A 291 7.21 1.37 -19.65
N PRO A 292 6.78 2.44 -20.33
CA PRO A 292 6.57 3.73 -19.69
C PRO A 292 5.57 3.68 -18.52
N GLY A 293 4.44 2.99 -18.66
CA GLY A 293 3.44 2.87 -17.60
C GLY A 293 3.72 1.83 -16.50
N ASP A 294 4.88 1.17 -16.55
CA ASP A 294 5.18 0.00 -15.72
C ASP A 294 5.90 0.34 -14.41
N VAL A 295 5.64 -0.44 -13.37
CA VAL A 295 6.36 -0.41 -12.09
C VAL A 295 6.94 -1.78 -11.80
N ILE A 296 7.91 -1.83 -10.89
CA ILE A 296 8.37 -3.07 -10.28
C ILE A 296 7.73 -3.12 -8.90
N TYR A 297 7.02 -4.20 -8.62
CA TYR A 297 6.39 -4.43 -7.34
C TYR A 297 6.73 -5.84 -6.86
N TRP A 298 7.13 -5.96 -5.60
CA TRP A 298 7.42 -7.26 -5.01
C TRP A 298 6.14 -7.90 -4.50
N ALA A 299 5.67 -8.96 -5.15
CA ALA A 299 4.50 -9.71 -4.73
C ALA A 299 4.91 -11.01 -4.04
N ILE A 300 3.99 -11.62 -3.30
CA ILE A 300 4.29 -12.88 -2.62
C ILE A 300 4.39 -13.99 -3.66
N SER A 301 5.46 -14.76 -3.62
CA SER A 301 5.71 -15.87 -4.54
C SER A 301 4.55 -16.86 -4.55
N ALA A 302 4.19 -17.39 -5.72
CA ALA A 302 3.08 -18.33 -5.88
C ALA A 302 3.31 -19.65 -5.12
N GLY A 303 4.57 -20.05 -4.95
CA GLY A 303 4.95 -21.22 -4.16
C GLY A 303 5.00 -20.98 -2.64
N GLU A 304 4.69 -19.77 -2.16
CA GLU A 304 4.77 -19.46 -0.74
C GLU A 304 3.48 -19.91 0.00
N PRO A 305 3.58 -20.79 1.03
CA PRO A 305 2.42 -21.32 1.71
C PRO A 305 1.65 -20.26 2.50
N ALA A 306 0.42 -20.59 2.88
CA ALA A 306 -0.37 -19.78 3.80
C ALA A 306 0.23 -19.84 5.22
N GLY A 307 0.01 -18.79 6.03
CA GLY A 307 0.34 -18.79 7.46
C GLY A 307 1.72 -18.26 7.85
N LYS A 308 2.68 -18.18 6.92
CA LYS A 308 3.97 -17.53 7.21
C LYS A 308 3.82 -16.02 7.46
N PRO A 309 4.65 -15.44 8.37
CA PRO A 309 4.74 -13.99 8.55
C PRO A 309 4.98 -13.26 7.21
N LEU A 310 4.33 -12.12 7.02
CA LEU A 310 4.33 -11.40 5.74
C LEU A 310 5.71 -10.81 5.39
N ASP A 311 6.52 -10.55 6.40
CA ASP A 311 7.88 -10.03 6.36
C ASP A 311 8.95 -11.11 6.15
N GLU A 312 8.58 -12.38 6.28
CA GLU A 312 9.43 -13.54 5.95
C GLU A 312 8.98 -14.27 4.68
N ALA A 313 7.80 -13.92 4.16
CA ALA A 313 7.27 -14.49 2.94
C ALA A 313 8.21 -14.21 1.75
N ARG A 314 8.56 -15.25 1.00
CA ARG A 314 9.36 -15.08 -0.22
C ARG A 314 8.66 -14.15 -1.20
N LEU A 315 9.35 -13.09 -1.59
CA LEU A 315 8.86 -12.13 -2.56
C LEU A 315 9.44 -12.41 -3.94
N THR A 316 8.69 -12.03 -4.97
CA THR A 316 9.08 -12.11 -6.37
C THR A 316 8.82 -10.75 -7.00
N ALA A 317 9.84 -10.21 -7.69
CA ALA A 317 9.69 -8.96 -8.43
C ALA A 317 8.72 -9.17 -9.59
N THR A 318 7.73 -8.28 -9.70
CA THR A 318 6.70 -8.32 -10.75
C THR A 318 6.68 -7.00 -11.51
N THR A 319 6.71 -7.07 -12.83
CA THR A 319 6.53 -5.90 -13.69
C THR A 319 5.03 -5.67 -13.90
N LEU A 320 4.52 -4.55 -13.40
CA LEU A 320 3.09 -4.25 -13.38
C LEU A 320 2.77 -2.97 -14.15
N THR A 321 1.83 -3.02 -15.08
CA THR A 321 1.39 -1.86 -15.87
C THR A 321 0.32 -1.07 -15.11
N LEU A 322 0.75 -0.10 -14.30
CA LEU A 322 -0.15 0.77 -13.56
C LEU A 322 -0.94 1.70 -14.47
N TYR A 323 -0.31 2.19 -15.52
CA TYR A 323 -0.93 3.06 -16.52
C TYR A 323 -0.84 2.45 -17.91
N ASP A 324 -1.99 2.36 -18.57
CA ASP A 324 -2.10 1.96 -19.97
C ASP A 324 -2.98 3.01 -20.67
N PRO A 325 -2.54 3.63 -21.78
CA PRO A 325 -3.37 4.54 -22.55
C PRO A 325 -4.73 3.95 -22.95
N ALA A 326 -4.82 2.62 -23.14
CA ALA A 326 -6.07 1.92 -23.43
C ALA A 326 -7.03 1.87 -22.23
N ASP A 327 -6.64 2.32 -21.04
CA ASP A 327 -7.55 2.52 -19.90
C ASP A 327 -8.46 3.74 -20.09
N MET A 328 -8.13 4.65 -21.02
CA MET A 328 -9.05 5.72 -21.40
C MET A 328 -10.28 5.11 -22.05
N PRO A 329 -11.49 5.34 -21.51
CA PRO A 329 -12.71 4.93 -22.18
C PRO A 329 -12.86 5.66 -23.52
N GLY A 330 -13.47 4.98 -24.50
CA GLY A 330 -13.84 5.58 -25.77
C GLY A 330 -14.77 6.79 -25.56
N LYS A 331 -14.74 7.72 -26.52
CA LYS A 331 -15.58 8.93 -26.45
C LYS A 331 -17.07 8.60 -26.35
N ASP A 332 -17.51 7.49 -26.94
CA ASP A 332 -18.92 7.10 -27.00
C ASP A 332 -19.39 6.32 -25.75
N THR A 333 -18.46 5.74 -24.98
CA THR A 333 -18.79 4.91 -23.81
C THR A 333 -18.77 5.69 -22.51
N ASN A 334 -17.75 6.54 -22.29
CA ASN A 334 -17.61 7.29 -21.03
C ASN A 334 -16.64 8.48 -21.21
N ARG A 335 -16.99 9.40 -22.12
CA ARG A 335 -16.18 10.57 -22.51
C ARG A 335 -15.53 11.33 -21.35
N ASP A 336 -16.28 11.49 -20.27
CA ASP A 336 -15.92 12.30 -19.11
C ASP A 336 -15.31 11.49 -17.97
N ILE A 337 -15.20 10.16 -18.09
CA ILE A 337 -14.68 9.28 -17.04
C ILE A 337 -15.55 9.36 -15.75
N ASN A 338 -16.85 9.60 -15.90
CA ASN A 338 -17.77 9.72 -14.77
C ASN A 338 -17.95 8.37 -14.05
N ARG A 339 -17.79 7.26 -14.77
CA ARG A 339 -17.77 5.90 -14.22
C ARG A 339 -16.35 5.36 -14.22
N VAL A 340 -15.79 5.09 -13.04
CA VAL A 340 -14.45 4.50 -12.89
C VAL A 340 -14.48 3.03 -12.49
N SER A 341 -15.68 2.42 -12.39
CA SER A 341 -15.85 0.99 -12.08
C SER A 341 -15.07 0.10 -13.03
N ASP A 342 -15.21 0.37 -14.32
CA ASP A 342 -14.67 -0.48 -15.38
C ASP A 342 -13.15 -0.33 -15.44
N ILE A 343 -12.65 0.88 -15.21
CA ILE A 343 -11.22 1.18 -15.10
C ILE A 343 -10.63 0.44 -13.88
N LYS A 344 -11.31 0.49 -12.73
CA LYS A 344 -10.88 -0.23 -11.52
C LYS A 344 -10.80 -1.73 -11.75
N PHE A 345 -11.82 -2.29 -12.40
CA PHE A 345 -11.90 -3.71 -12.67
C PHE A 345 -10.85 -4.17 -13.70
N LYS A 346 -10.73 -3.44 -14.82
CA LYS A 346 -9.72 -3.66 -15.86
C LYS A 346 -8.30 -3.64 -15.28
N LYS A 347 -7.98 -2.62 -14.48
CA LYS A 347 -6.69 -2.53 -13.77
C LYS A 347 -6.49 -3.69 -12.81
N ALA A 348 -7.49 -4.06 -12.01
CA ALA A 348 -7.38 -5.18 -11.07
C ALA A 348 -7.08 -6.52 -11.76
N ILE A 349 -7.76 -6.81 -12.88
CA ILE A 349 -7.49 -8.00 -13.70
C ILE A 349 -6.07 -7.95 -14.26
N ARG A 350 -5.69 -6.83 -14.89
CA ARG A 350 -4.36 -6.68 -15.51
C ARG A 350 -3.24 -6.89 -14.51
N LEU A 351 -3.28 -6.18 -13.38
CA LEU A 351 -2.23 -6.24 -12.37
C LEU A 351 -2.13 -7.62 -11.73
N ALA A 352 -3.27 -8.25 -11.40
CA ALA A 352 -3.27 -9.61 -10.85
C ALA A 352 -2.76 -10.64 -11.86
N GLY A 353 -3.17 -10.53 -13.12
CA GLY A 353 -2.71 -11.41 -14.20
C GLY A 353 -1.21 -11.28 -14.46
N GLN A 354 -0.69 -10.06 -14.51
CA GLN A 354 0.74 -9.79 -14.67
C GLN A 354 1.56 -10.33 -13.50
N ALA A 355 1.09 -10.14 -12.26
CA ALA A 355 1.75 -10.73 -11.10
C ALA A 355 1.79 -12.27 -11.18
N LYS A 356 0.68 -12.91 -11.58
CA LYS A 356 0.62 -14.36 -11.77
C LYS A 356 1.58 -14.83 -12.86
N ALA A 357 1.69 -14.10 -13.96
CA ALA A 357 2.62 -14.41 -15.05
C ALA A 357 4.09 -14.36 -14.58
N CYS A 358 4.40 -13.50 -13.62
CA CYS A 358 5.70 -13.44 -12.95
C CYS A 358 5.86 -14.49 -11.82
N GLY A 359 4.92 -15.42 -11.64
CA GLY A 359 5.00 -16.45 -10.59
C GLY A 359 4.69 -15.94 -9.18
N ALA A 360 3.86 -14.90 -9.06
CA ALA A 360 3.51 -14.29 -7.78
C ALA A 360 2.02 -13.93 -7.68
N TYR A 361 1.54 -13.61 -6.49
CA TYR A 361 0.15 -13.21 -6.26
C TYR A 361 0.03 -11.89 -5.51
N LEU A 362 -0.86 -11.02 -6.02
CA LEU A 362 -1.29 -9.81 -5.33
C LEU A 362 -2.43 -10.10 -4.36
N THR A 363 -2.51 -9.29 -3.32
CA THR A 363 -3.63 -9.24 -2.38
C THR A 363 -4.53 -8.03 -2.67
N TYR A 364 -5.73 -8.00 -2.05
CA TYR A 364 -6.56 -6.79 -2.09
C TYR A 364 -5.90 -5.57 -1.42
N ALA A 365 -4.97 -5.79 -0.47
CA ALA A 365 -4.20 -4.71 0.13
C ALA A 365 -3.25 -4.09 -0.89
N ASP A 366 -2.53 -4.93 -1.64
CA ASP A 366 -1.57 -4.52 -2.67
C ASP A 366 -2.29 -3.74 -3.77
N LEU A 367 -3.42 -4.25 -4.28
CA LEU A 367 -4.20 -3.53 -5.29
C LEU A 367 -4.76 -2.20 -4.78
N GLY A 368 -5.20 -2.14 -3.51
CA GLY A 368 -5.66 -0.90 -2.90
C GLY A 368 -4.56 0.15 -2.81
N TYR A 369 -3.36 -0.28 -2.42
CA TYR A 369 -2.16 0.55 -2.32
C TYR A 369 -1.69 1.05 -3.69
N LEU A 370 -1.53 0.15 -4.67
CA LEU A 370 -1.10 0.47 -6.03
C LEU A 370 -2.08 1.44 -6.71
N LEU A 371 -3.39 1.17 -6.65
CA LEU A 371 -4.42 1.97 -7.31
C LEU A 371 -4.85 3.21 -6.53
N GLY A 372 -4.51 3.29 -5.25
CA GLY A 372 -4.84 4.42 -4.38
C GLY A 372 -6.31 4.54 -4.01
N ILE A 373 -6.98 3.39 -3.89
CA ILE A 373 -8.42 3.30 -3.59
C ILE A 373 -8.67 2.27 -2.51
N HIS A 374 -9.82 2.39 -1.84
CA HIS A 374 -10.18 1.44 -0.80
C HIS A 374 -10.32 0.02 -1.35
N TYR A 375 -9.71 -0.96 -0.67
CA TYR A 375 -9.72 -2.37 -1.07
C TYR A 375 -11.13 -2.93 -1.32
N GLN A 376 -12.15 -2.44 -0.58
CA GLN A 376 -13.53 -2.87 -0.78
C GLN A 376 -14.10 -2.42 -2.12
N ALA A 377 -13.64 -1.29 -2.68
CA ALA A 377 -14.07 -0.86 -4.01
C ALA A 377 -13.64 -1.91 -5.05
N ILE A 378 -12.41 -2.42 -4.92
CA ILE A 378 -11.85 -3.47 -5.77
C ILE A 378 -12.57 -4.80 -5.52
N SER A 379 -12.72 -5.20 -4.25
CA SER A 379 -13.42 -6.43 -3.89
C SER A 379 -14.87 -6.44 -4.41
N ARG A 380 -15.58 -5.31 -4.36
CA ARG A 380 -16.92 -5.17 -4.96
C ARG A 380 -16.88 -5.39 -6.47
N GLN A 381 -15.94 -4.75 -7.19
CA GLN A 381 -15.81 -4.94 -8.64
C GLN A 381 -15.55 -6.41 -9.01
N VAL A 382 -14.66 -7.09 -8.28
CA VAL A 382 -14.38 -8.52 -8.52
C VAL A 382 -15.62 -9.38 -8.28
N LYS A 383 -16.39 -9.12 -7.22
CA LYS A 383 -17.60 -9.89 -6.90
C LYS A 383 -18.74 -9.69 -7.89
N THR A 384 -18.87 -8.49 -8.46
CA THR A 384 -19.91 -8.18 -9.44
C THR A 384 -19.64 -8.80 -10.81
N ASN A 385 -18.43 -9.34 -11.04
CA ASN A 385 -18.03 -9.97 -12.30
C ASN A 385 -17.58 -11.42 -12.08
N PRO A 386 -18.48 -12.33 -11.63
CA PRO A 386 -18.12 -13.69 -11.23
C PRO A 386 -17.56 -14.56 -12.36
N CYS A 387 -17.87 -14.23 -13.62
CA CYS A 387 -17.40 -14.96 -14.80
C CYS A 387 -15.91 -14.72 -15.11
N VAL A 388 -15.26 -13.75 -14.47
CA VAL A 388 -13.87 -13.41 -14.73
C VAL A 388 -13.03 -13.70 -13.49
N VAL A 389 -12.09 -14.63 -13.63
CA VAL A 389 -11.18 -15.01 -12.55
C VAL A 389 -10.09 -13.94 -12.39
N VAL A 390 -9.99 -13.35 -11.20
CA VAL A 390 -8.90 -12.42 -10.84
C VAL A 390 -7.93 -13.17 -9.94
N PRO A 391 -6.71 -13.51 -10.40
CA PRO A 391 -5.79 -14.39 -9.67
C PRO A 391 -5.13 -13.67 -8.49
N LEU A 392 -5.88 -13.51 -7.40
CA LEU A 392 -5.41 -12.93 -6.15
C LEU A 392 -4.97 -14.03 -5.19
N ARG A 393 -4.01 -13.72 -4.32
CA ARG A 393 -3.49 -14.67 -3.33
C ARG A 393 -4.60 -15.29 -2.47
N GLY A 394 -5.58 -14.47 -2.10
CA GLY A 394 -6.77 -14.89 -1.34
C GLY A 394 -7.60 -15.98 -2.00
N GLN A 395 -7.65 -15.99 -3.34
CA GLN A 395 -8.42 -16.94 -4.12
C GLN A 395 -7.56 -18.13 -4.56
N SER A 396 -6.32 -17.88 -4.98
CA SER A 396 -5.44 -18.90 -5.55
C SER A 396 -4.76 -19.79 -4.51
N CYS A 397 -4.45 -19.25 -3.33
CA CYS A 397 -3.87 -20.02 -2.23
C CYS A 397 -4.94 -20.44 -1.20
N ASP A 398 -6.23 -20.41 -1.60
CA ASP A 398 -7.38 -20.65 -0.72
C ASP A 398 -7.33 -19.84 0.60
N ILE A 399 -6.70 -18.65 0.62
CA ILE A 399 -6.72 -17.75 1.80
C ILE A 399 -8.06 -16.99 1.84
N GLY A 400 -9.17 -17.71 1.67
CA GLY A 400 -10.52 -17.19 1.68
C GLY A 400 -10.93 -16.62 3.04
N GLN A 401 -12.11 -16.01 3.12
CA GLN A 401 -12.67 -15.62 4.42
C GLN A 401 -12.64 -16.85 5.34
N GLY A 402 -12.18 -16.69 6.59
CA GLY A 402 -12.05 -17.83 7.51
C GLY A 402 -13.30 -18.71 7.56
N LEU A 403 -14.49 -18.14 7.32
CA LEU A 403 -15.75 -18.87 7.17
C LEU A 403 -15.87 -19.72 5.90
N THR A 404 -15.57 -19.17 4.71
CA THR A 404 -15.64 -19.94 3.45
C THR A 404 -14.56 -21.01 3.41
N HIS A 405 -13.37 -20.72 3.95
CA HIS A 405 -12.29 -21.68 4.02
C HIS A 405 -12.58 -22.81 5.02
N ARG A 406 -13.09 -22.47 6.21
CA ARG A 406 -13.54 -23.47 7.18
C ARG A 406 -14.66 -24.34 6.62
N LYS A 407 -15.63 -23.76 5.88
CA LYS A 407 -16.68 -24.54 5.22
C LYS A 407 -16.10 -25.57 4.26
N LYS A 408 -15.10 -25.19 3.44
CA LYS A 408 -14.44 -26.10 2.48
C LYS A 408 -13.69 -27.24 3.19
N ILE A 409 -12.94 -26.95 4.24
CA ILE A 409 -12.25 -27.97 5.05
C ILE A 409 -13.26 -28.96 5.65
N ILE A 410 -14.33 -28.44 6.27
CA ILE A 410 -15.36 -29.30 6.88
C ILE A 410 -16.11 -30.11 5.82
N ALA A 411 -16.41 -29.54 4.66
CA ALA A 411 -17.03 -30.26 3.55
C ALA A 411 -16.15 -31.45 3.09
N LEU A 412 -14.85 -31.21 2.85
CA LEU A 412 -13.90 -32.28 2.50
C LEU A 412 -13.84 -33.38 3.58
N TYR A 413 -13.87 -32.99 4.85
CA TYR A 413 -13.91 -33.94 5.97
C TYR A 413 -15.20 -34.78 5.98
N LEU A 414 -16.35 -34.17 5.68
CA LEU A 414 -17.64 -34.87 5.57
C LEU A 414 -17.65 -35.80 4.35
N GLU A 415 -17.00 -35.41 3.24
CA GLU A 415 -16.80 -36.19 2.01
C GLU A 415 -15.80 -37.35 2.15
N MET A 416 -15.48 -37.75 3.38
CA MET A 416 -14.63 -38.89 3.71
C MET A 416 -13.13 -38.72 3.44
N HIS A 417 -12.65 -37.51 3.10
CA HIS A 417 -11.21 -37.27 3.03
C HIS A 417 -10.51 -37.40 4.38
N THR A 418 -9.28 -37.89 4.35
CA THR A 418 -8.41 -37.98 5.54
C THR A 418 -7.81 -36.61 5.87
N GLU A 419 -7.40 -36.38 7.12
CA GLU A 419 -6.79 -35.10 7.51
C GLU A 419 -5.49 -34.81 6.74
N THR A 420 -4.75 -35.86 6.37
CA THR A 420 -3.55 -35.78 5.52
C THR A 420 -3.89 -35.34 4.10
N GLU A 421 -4.95 -35.89 3.49
CA GLU A 421 -5.45 -35.45 2.18
C GLU A 421 -5.96 -34.01 2.22
N ILE A 422 -6.67 -33.63 3.28
CA ILE A 422 -7.16 -32.27 3.47
C ILE A 422 -5.98 -31.30 3.63
N ALA A 423 -4.98 -31.65 4.42
CA ALA A 423 -3.75 -30.87 4.57
C ALA A 423 -3.02 -30.70 3.22
N SER A 424 -2.86 -31.78 2.46
CA SER A 424 -2.24 -31.74 1.13
C SER A 424 -3.03 -30.90 0.12
N ARG A 425 -4.37 -30.93 0.16
CA ARG A 425 -5.23 -30.21 -0.79
C ARG A 425 -5.42 -28.73 -0.45
N THR A 426 -5.39 -28.39 0.84
CA THR A 426 -5.70 -27.04 1.32
C THR A 426 -4.48 -26.28 1.82
N GLY A 427 -3.35 -26.94 2.06
CA GLY A 427 -2.12 -26.34 2.56
C GLY A 427 -2.17 -25.90 4.04
N HIS A 428 -3.12 -26.43 4.83
CA HIS A 428 -3.26 -26.11 6.27
C HIS A 428 -2.42 -27.04 7.13
N SER A 429 -2.01 -26.54 8.31
CA SER A 429 -1.41 -27.39 9.34
C SER A 429 -2.46 -28.36 9.91
N TYR A 430 -2.01 -29.54 10.34
CA TYR A 430 -2.86 -30.52 11.04
C TYR A 430 -3.59 -29.91 12.23
N GLU A 431 -2.89 -29.11 13.03
CA GLU A 431 -3.47 -28.42 14.19
C GLU A 431 -4.62 -27.46 13.80
N SER A 432 -4.50 -26.76 12.68
CA SER A 432 -5.57 -25.88 12.20
C SER A 432 -6.80 -26.67 11.75
N ILE A 433 -6.58 -27.80 11.07
CA ILE A 433 -7.64 -28.69 10.59
C ILE A 433 -8.37 -29.31 11.77
N GLU A 434 -7.64 -29.85 12.74
CA GLU A 434 -8.18 -30.44 13.97
C GLU A 434 -9.03 -29.42 14.75
N ASN A 435 -8.53 -28.19 14.91
CA ASN A 435 -9.28 -27.11 15.55
C ASN A 435 -10.61 -26.81 14.85
N TYR A 436 -10.64 -26.83 13.51
CA TYR A 436 -11.88 -26.61 12.77
C TYR A 436 -12.86 -27.77 12.93
N ILE A 437 -12.38 -29.02 12.89
CA ILE A 437 -13.18 -30.22 13.09
C ILE A 437 -13.77 -30.23 14.51
N ASN A 438 -12.98 -29.93 15.53
CA ASN A 438 -13.43 -29.81 16.92
C ASN A 438 -14.48 -28.70 17.09
N GLU A 439 -14.27 -27.53 16.47
CA GLU A 439 -15.24 -26.44 16.49
C GLU A 439 -16.57 -26.85 15.83
N PHE A 440 -16.50 -27.56 14.69
CA PHE A 440 -17.68 -28.09 14.00
C PHE A 440 -18.41 -29.16 14.82
N ALA A 441 -17.67 -30.10 15.43
CA ALA A 441 -18.22 -31.15 16.30
C ALA A 441 -19.01 -30.56 17.47
N ASN A 442 -18.46 -29.53 18.13
CA ASN A 442 -19.15 -28.80 19.20
C ASN A 442 -20.49 -28.23 18.74
N ILE A 443 -20.52 -27.54 17.59
CA ILE A 443 -21.74 -26.94 17.06
C ILE A 443 -22.74 -28.03 16.62
N TYR A 444 -22.28 -29.10 16.00
CA TYR A 444 -23.13 -30.23 15.60
C TYR A 444 -23.81 -30.92 16.79
N VAL A 445 -23.09 -31.19 17.87
CA VAL A 445 -23.67 -31.82 19.06
C VAL A 445 -24.70 -30.90 19.73
N LEU A 446 -24.42 -29.60 19.85
CA LEU A 446 -25.37 -28.66 20.42
C LEU A 446 -26.62 -28.52 19.54
N TYR A 447 -26.46 -28.48 18.22
CA TYR A 447 -27.56 -28.41 17.27
C TYR A 447 -28.42 -29.69 17.28
N SER A 448 -27.80 -30.87 17.30
CA SER A 448 -28.51 -32.16 17.36
C SER A 448 -29.27 -32.38 18.68
N ARG A 449 -28.92 -31.65 19.75
CA ARG A 449 -29.68 -31.60 21.01
C ARG A 449 -30.86 -30.62 20.97
N GLY A 450 -31.18 -30.03 19.82
CA GLY A 450 -32.32 -29.12 19.66
C GLY A 450 -32.07 -27.69 20.15
N MET A 451 -30.81 -27.30 20.38
CA MET A 451 -30.48 -25.98 20.89
C MET A 451 -30.72 -24.89 19.82
N PRO A 452 -31.40 -23.77 20.14
CA PRO A 452 -31.62 -22.69 19.18
C PRO A 452 -30.31 -21.93 18.87
N LEU A 453 -30.21 -21.39 17.65
CA LEU A 453 -29.01 -20.73 17.12
C LEU A 453 -28.45 -19.65 18.05
N ALA A 454 -29.33 -18.85 18.68
CA ALA A 454 -28.94 -17.80 19.61
C ALA A 454 -28.22 -18.35 20.86
N LEU A 455 -28.64 -19.51 21.36
CA LEU A 455 -28.05 -20.16 22.53
C LEU A 455 -26.73 -20.85 22.17
N ILE A 456 -26.67 -21.53 21.00
CA ILE A 456 -25.42 -22.11 20.48
C ILE A 456 -24.33 -21.04 20.36
N ARG A 457 -24.69 -19.87 19.80
CA ARG A 457 -23.79 -18.72 19.70
C ARG A 457 -23.26 -18.28 21.08
N ARG A 458 -24.13 -18.21 22.09
CA ARG A 458 -23.77 -17.79 23.45
C ARG A 458 -22.84 -18.79 24.14
N VAL A 459 -23.13 -20.08 24.00
CA VAL A 459 -22.35 -21.18 24.61
C VAL A 459 -20.98 -21.34 23.94
N THR A 460 -20.94 -21.24 22.61
CA THR A 460 -19.69 -21.45 21.84
C THR A 460 -18.81 -20.20 21.73
N GLY A 461 -19.35 -19.01 22.05
CA GLY A 461 -18.65 -17.73 21.87
C GLY A 461 -18.36 -17.36 20.42
N ARG A 462 -19.02 -18.02 19.45
CA ARG A 462 -18.78 -17.82 18.01
C ARG A 462 -19.74 -16.81 17.39
N SER A 463 -19.45 -16.36 16.17
CA SER A 463 -20.32 -15.40 15.46
C SER A 463 -21.58 -16.08 14.92
N THR A 464 -22.70 -15.34 14.86
CA THR A 464 -23.98 -15.81 14.28
C THR A 464 -23.78 -16.37 12.87
N ARG A 465 -22.92 -15.71 12.08
CA ARG A 465 -22.62 -16.08 10.70
C ARG A 465 -21.89 -17.44 10.62
N LEU A 466 -21.02 -17.75 11.58
CA LEU A 466 -20.31 -19.03 11.65
C LEU A 466 -21.25 -20.17 12.02
N VAL A 467 -22.07 -19.96 13.05
CA VAL A 467 -23.01 -20.97 13.52
C VAL A 467 -24.04 -21.29 12.44
N SER A 468 -24.61 -20.28 11.78
CA SER A 468 -25.52 -20.47 10.64
C SER A 468 -24.83 -21.27 9.53
N ALA A 469 -23.59 -20.88 9.17
CA ALA A 469 -22.80 -21.54 8.14
C ALA A 469 -22.60 -23.04 8.39
N TYR A 470 -22.36 -23.43 9.65
CA TYR A 470 -22.20 -24.84 10.04
C TYR A 470 -23.52 -25.60 10.09
N ILE A 471 -24.61 -24.97 10.54
CA ILE A 471 -25.94 -25.56 10.50
C ILE A 471 -26.36 -25.84 9.05
N ASP A 472 -26.06 -24.93 8.12
CA ASP A 472 -26.33 -25.14 6.69
C ASP A 472 -25.58 -26.37 6.16
N LEU A 473 -24.29 -26.53 6.53
CA LEU A 473 -23.51 -27.73 6.18
C LEU A 473 -24.10 -29.00 6.80
N ILE A 474 -24.51 -28.97 8.07
CA ILE A 474 -25.15 -30.12 8.71
C ILE A 474 -26.40 -30.53 7.94
N LYS A 475 -27.24 -29.56 7.55
CA LYS A 475 -28.46 -29.81 6.76
C LYS A 475 -28.16 -30.35 5.35
N GLN A 476 -27.12 -29.83 4.71
CA GLN A 476 -26.72 -30.25 3.37
C GLN A 476 -26.22 -31.71 3.34
N TYR A 477 -25.53 -32.17 4.39
CA TYR A 477 -24.93 -33.49 4.46
C TYR A 477 -25.74 -34.48 5.32
N GLN A 478 -27.06 -34.34 5.47
CA GLN A 478 -27.89 -35.27 6.30
C GLN A 478 -28.13 -36.66 5.69
N GLY A 479 -27.56 -36.95 4.51
CA GLY A 479 -27.72 -38.24 3.83
C GLY A 479 -27.16 -39.43 4.62
N PRO A 480 -27.69 -40.65 4.39
CA PRO A 480 -27.22 -41.86 5.05
C PRO A 480 -25.74 -42.15 4.75
N GLU A 481 -25.22 -41.72 3.60
CA GLU A 481 -23.79 -41.85 3.24
C GLU A 481 -22.83 -41.15 4.22
N TYR A 482 -23.28 -40.11 4.94
CA TYR A 482 -22.44 -39.33 5.85
C TYR A 482 -22.63 -39.68 7.33
N ALA A 483 -23.52 -40.63 7.64
CA ALA A 483 -23.88 -41.02 9.01
C ALA A 483 -22.65 -41.43 9.84
N PHE A 484 -21.68 -42.10 9.21
CA PHE A 484 -20.40 -42.47 9.82
C PHE A 484 -19.64 -41.24 10.34
N ARG A 485 -19.47 -40.19 9.53
CA ARG A 485 -18.74 -38.97 9.93
C ARG A 485 -19.45 -38.23 11.05
N PHE A 486 -20.78 -38.16 11.03
CA PHE A 486 -21.53 -37.56 12.14
C PHE A 486 -21.43 -38.36 13.43
N SER A 487 -21.36 -39.70 13.36
CA SER A 487 -21.07 -40.54 14.53
C SER A 487 -19.67 -40.30 15.09
N HIS A 488 -18.68 -40.15 14.20
CA HIS A 488 -17.30 -39.83 14.56
C HIS A 488 -17.18 -38.43 15.20
N LEU A 489 -17.88 -37.42 14.68
CA LEU A 489 -17.94 -36.09 15.29
C LEU A 489 -18.51 -36.12 16.73
N LYS A 490 -19.46 -37.01 17.03
CA LYS A 490 -19.96 -37.19 18.42
C LYS A 490 -18.88 -37.79 19.33
N GLN A 491 -18.03 -38.66 18.81
CA GLN A 491 -16.90 -39.24 19.57
C GLN A 491 -15.83 -38.18 19.81
N ILE A 492 -15.45 -37.40 18.80
CA ILE A 492 -14.51 -36.28 18.90
C ILE A 492 -14.95 -35.28 19.98
N PHE A 493 -16.24 -34.92 20.00
CA PHE A 493 -16.81 -34.05 21.03
C PHE A 493 -16.64 -34.62 22.45
N LYS A 494 -16.83 -35.94 22.63
CA LYS A 494 -16.64 -36.59 23.94
C LYS A 494 -15.18 -36.53 24.37
N MET A 495 -14.24 -36.88 23.48
CA MET A 495 -12.80 -36.88 23.78
C MET A 495 -12.26 -35.48 24.09
N HIS A 496 -12.70 -34.47 23.34
CA HIS A 496 -12.24 -33.09 23.53
C HIS A 496 -12.76 -32.46 24.84
N ASN A 497 -13.94 -32.85 25.34
CA ASN A 497 -14.43 -32.37 26.64
C ASN A 497 -13.81 -33.11 27.82
N LEU A 498 -13.37 -34.37 27.65
CA LEU A 498 -12.60 -35.10 28.67
C LEU A 498 -11.23 -34.43 28.90
N LYS A 499 -10.50 -34.10 27.83
CA LYS A 499 -9.20 -33.40 27.91
C LYS A 499 -9.25 -32.02 28.57
N LYS A 500 -10.42 -31.35 28.56
CA LYS A 500 -10.62 -30.03 29.17
C LYS A 500 -10.97 -30.07 30.66
N ASN A 501 -11.38 -31.23 31.18
CA ASN A 501 -11.67 -31.42 32.60
C ASN A 501 -10.45 -31.96 33.37
N GLU A 502 -9.36 -32.29 32.69
CA GLU A 502 -8.09 -32.78 33.25
C GLU A 502 -6.97 -31.71 33.28
N GLN A 503 -7.27 -30.48 32.81
CA GLN A 503 -6.43 -29.28 32.93
C GLN A 503 -7.14 -28.24 33.79
#